data_AF-A0A953PKE6-F1
#
_entry.id   AF-A0A953PKE6-F1
#
_cell.length_a   1.000
_cell.length_b   1.000
_cell.length_c   1.000
_cell.angle_alpha   90.00
_cell.angle_beta   90.00
_cell.angle_gamma   90.00
#
_symmetry.space_group_name_H-M   'P 1'
#
loop_
_entity.id
_entity.type
_entity.pdbx_description
1 polymer ?
#
loop_
_entity_poly.entity_id
_entity_poly.type
_entity_poly.pdbx_seq_one_letter_code
_entity_poly.pdbx_strand_id
1 'polypeptide(L)'
;MEVRLYPNSRRPGVGLKPRREAQRPLLPQHARHCPVLEAGSALGFLVYPPLEANESFHLEFLGDGKYQFTYFLSGPRGKWDPLFSVVVSLPLGSMGAIKEEVTFAVPNPPISKEEALRVARTFIVPEDLGTPPGALSLRGATNFQTSSGWDTVYTSVFNMIERPMAPALVVRVETDWYAHETEFRYVLEPGEGITATQSMPIGQVFFMPREEITMRDCTPDEIQAIEQAADTFARDKAAFKQNTPYGVPYSPQYLKQSRTKM
;
A
#
# COMPACT_ATOMS: atom_id res chain seq x y z
N MET A 1 -19.31 3.79 14.71
CA MET A 1 -17.89 3.88 15.14
C MET A 1 -17.17 4.97 14.37
N GLU A 2 -16.24 5.71 14.97
CA GLU A 2 -15.45 6.74 14.27
C GLU A 2 -14.07 6.19 13.89
N VAL A 3 -13.73 6.26 12.59
CA VAL A 3 -12.39 5.98 12.06
C VAL A 3 -11.68 7.30 11.83
N ARG A 4 -10.51 7.46 12.44
CA ARG A 4 -9.68 8.64 12.24
C ARG A 4 -8.74 8.43 11.06
N LEU A 5 -8.63 9.46 10.22
CA LEU A 5 -7.82 9.47 9.00
C LEU A 5 -6.58 10.32 9.23
N TYR A 6 -5.41 9.77 8.94
CA TYR A 6 -4.14 10.53 8.96
C TYR A 6 -3.41 10.36 7.63
N PRO A 7 -2.67 11.38 7.18
CA PRO A 7 -2.04 11.34 5.86
C PRO A 7 -0.90 10.31 5.78
N ASN A 8 -0.51 9.95 4.56
CA ASN A 8 0.74 9.26 4.29
C ASN A 8 1.93 10.06 4.86
N SER A 9 2.80 9.43 5.65
CA SER A 9 3.89 10.14 6.34
C SER A 9 4.97 10.65 5.37
N ARG A 10 5.15 9.98 4.22
CA ARG A 10 6.16 10.32 3.21
C ARG A 10 5.68 11.41 2.26
N ARG A 11 4.37 11.57 2.11
CA ARG A 11 3.78 12.59 1.22
C ARG A 11 2.41 13.07 1.72
N PRO A 12 2.38 13.89 2.77
CA PRO A 12 1.13 14.30 3.38
C PRO A 12 0.34 15.25 2.48
N GLY A 13 -0.99 15.08 2.47
CA GLY A 13 -1.92 15.96 1.75
C GLY A 13 -2.04 15.70 0.24
N VAL A 14 -1.31 14.73 -0.31
CA VAL A 14 -1.35 14.37 -1.75
C VAL A 14 -2.14 13.09 -1.96
N GLY A 15 -2.95 13.05 -3.02
CA GLY A 15 -3.80 11.92 -3.40
C GLY A 15 -5.25 12.09 -2.98
N LEU A 16 -6.13 11.24 -3.50
CA LEU A 16 -7.57 11.31 -3.22
C LEU A 16 -7.91 10.70 -1.86
N LYS A 17 -8.90 11.29 -1.18
CA LYS A 17 -9.46 10.73 0.05
C LYS A 17 -10.20 9.40 -0.23
N PRO A 18 -10.28 8.50 0.76
CA PRO A 18 -11.01 7.25 0.60
C PRO A 18 -12.48 7.50 0.25
N ARG A 19 -13.02 6.71 -0.69
CA ARG A 19 -14.42 6.84 -1.11
C ARG A 19 -15.12 5.49 -1.18
N ARG A 20 -16.43 5.48 -0.94
CA ARG A 20 -17.25 4.30 -1.23
C ARG A 20 -17.61 4.28 -2.71
N GLU A 21 -17.53 3.10 -3.31
CA GLU A 21 -17.99 2.90 -4.68
C GLU A 21 -18.80 1.61 -4.76
N ALA A 22 -20.05 1.73 -5.21
CA ALA A 22 -20.97 0.61 -5.38
C ALA A 22 -21.07 0.25 -6.86
N GLN A 23 -20.00 -0.35 -7.40
CA GLN A 23 -20.03 -0.86 -8.77
C GLN A 23 -20.72 -2.23 -8.77
N ARG A 24 -21.91 -2.27 -9.36
CA ARG A 24 -22.64 -3.53 -9.53
C ARG A 24 -21.83 -4.50 -10.40
N PRO A 25 -21.71 -5.79 -10.01
CA PRO A 25 -21.06 -6.78 -10.86
C PRO A 25 -21.71 -6.82 -12.25
N LEU A 26 -20.88 -6.88 -13.30
CA LEU A 26 -21.38 -7.07 -14.66
C LEU A 26 -21.85 -8.51 -14.84
N LEU A 27 -23.12 -8.75 -14.59
CA LEU A 27 -23.75 -10.06 -14.74
C LEU A 27 -24.55 -10.16 -16.05
N PRO A 28 -24.56 -11.34 -16.70
CA PRO A 28 -25.47 -11.61 -17.80
C PRO A 28 -26.93 -11.31 -17.42
N GLN A 29 -27.74 -10.86 -18.38
CA GLN A 29 -29.11 -10.40 -18.12
C GLN A 29 -29.97 -11.44 -17.37
N HIS A 30 -29.79 -12.74 -17.65
CA HIS A 30 -30.54 -13.80 -16.98
C HIS A 30 -30.21 -13.95 -15.48
N ALA A 31 -29.00 -13.58 -15.05
CA ALA A 31 -28.59 -13.59 -13.65
C ALA A 31 -29.15 -12.40 -12.85
N ARG A 32 -29.78 -11.41 -13.51
CA ARG A 32 -30.48 -10.29 -12.84
C ARG A 32 -31.84 -10.69 -12.25
N HIS A 33 -32.32 -11.91 -12.53
CA HIS A 33 -33.57 -12.46 -11.98
C HIS A 33 -33.37 -13.27 -10.68
N CYS A 34 -32.12 -13.52 -10.29
CA CYS A 34 -31.76 -14.04 -8.96
C CYS A 34 -31.85 -12.91 -7.91
N PRO A 35 -32.01 -13.21 -6.60
CA PRO A 35 -32.08 -12.19 -5.55
C PRO A 35 -30.92 -11.18 -5.64
N VAL A 36 -31.15 -9.95 -5.16
CA VAL A 36 -30.25 -8.79 -5.35
C VAL A 36 -28.81 -9.14 -4.97
N LEU A 37 -27.97 -9.33 -5.98
CA LEU A 37 -26.52 -9.48 -5.80
C LEU A 37 -25.94 -8.08 -5.58
N GLU A 38 -25.62 -7.79 -4.33
CA GLU A 38 -25.02 -6.52 -3.93
C GLU A 38 -23.56 -6.41 -4.41
N ALA A 39 -23.11 -5.18 -4.62
CA ALA A 39 -21.74 -4.91 -5.01
C ALA A 39 -20.77 -5.18 -3.85
N GLY A 40 -19.96 -6.25 -3.94
CA GLY A 40 -18.81 -6.47 -3.06
C GLY A 40 -17.86 -5.26 -2.93
N SER A 41 -17.74 -4.43 -3.98
CA SER A 41 -16.99 -3.16 -3.91
C SER A 41 -17.54 -2.18 -2.86
N ALA A 42 -18.82 -2.31 -2.47
CA ALA A 42 -19.46 -1.47 -1.45
C ALA A 42 -19.19 -1.96 -0.01
N LEU A 43 -18.47 -3.07 0.18
CA LEU A 43 -18.09 -3.57 1.51
C LEU A 43 -17.17 -2.62 2.28
N GLY A 44 -16.50 -1.72 1.57
CA GLY A 44 -15.43 -0.90 2.12
C GLY A 44 -15.23 0.41 1.38
N PHE A 45 -14.08 1.00 1.58
CA PHE A 45 -13.65 2.25 0.99
C PHE A 45 -12.47 1.99 0.06
N LEU A 46 -12.53 2.55 -1.13
CA LEU A 46 -11.42 2.55 -2.07
C LEU A 46 -10.32 3.47 -1.55
N VAL A 47 -9.07 3.04 -1.69
CA VAL A 47 -7.88 3.79 -1.28
C VAL A 47 -7.02 4.09 -2.50
N TYR A 48 -6.55 5.33 -2.57
CA TYR A 48 -5.82 5.88 -3.71
C TYR A 48 -4.35 6.05 -3.38
N PRO A 49 -3.46 6.02 -4.39
CA PRO A 49 -2.05 6.29 -4.21
C PRO A 49 -1.81 7.78 -3.89
N PRO A 50 -0.70 8.14 -3.23
CA PRO A 50 -0.30 9.53 -2.96
C PRO A 50 0.24 10.23 -4.22
N LEU A 51 -0.56 10.28 -5.27
CA LEU A 51 -0.23 10.88 -6.58
C LEU A 51 -1.02 12.18 -6.82
N GLU A 52 -0.36 13.15 -7.43
CA GLU A 52 -1.02 14.28 -8.08
C GLU A 52 -1.65 13.86 -9.42
N ALA A 53 -2.55 14.70 -9.95
CA ALA A 53 -3.30 14.40 -11.18
C ALA A 53 -2.39 14.16 -12.41
N ASN A 54 -1.21 14.79 -12.41
CA ASN A 54 -0.23 14.69 -13.49
C ASN A 54 0.86 13.65 -13.22
N GLU A 55 0.68 12.77 -12.24
CA GLU A 55 1.66 11.77 -11.85
C GLU A 55 1.10 10.37 -12.03
N SER A 56 1.99 9.46 -12.43
CA SER A 56 1.69 8.03 -12.45
C SER A 56 2.95 7.22 -12.22
N PHE A 57 2.78 5.97 -11.82
CA PHE A 57 3.87 5.02 -11.76
C PHE A 57 3.48 3.69 -12.36
N HIS A 58 4.49 2.94 -12.80
CA HIS A 58 4.39 1.55 -13.18
C HIS A 58 5.38 0.74 -12.35
N LEU A 59 4.92 -0.34 -11.73
CA LEU A 59 5.75 -1.25 -10.95
C LEU A 59 5.65 -2.64 -11.56
N GLU A 60 6.76 -3.14 -12.06
CA GLU A 60 6.86 -4.43 -12.77
C GLU A 60 7.70 -5.41 -11.97
N PHE A 61 7.32 -6.68 -11.96
CA PHE A 61 8.16 -7.76 -11.50
C PHE A 61 8.88 -8.39 -12.70
N LEU A 62 10.18 -8.16 -12.82
CA LEU A 62 10.98 -8.63 -13.97
C LEU A 62 11.35 -10.11 -13.89
N GLY A 63 11.08 -10.77 -12.76
CA GLY A 63 11.60 -12.10 -12.44
C GLY A 63 12.93 -12.05 -11.70
N ASP A 64 13.38 -13.20 -11.20
CA ASP A 64 14.66 -13.38 -10.48
C ASP A 64 14.91 -12.34 -9.36
N GLY A 65 13.84 -12.02 -8.61
CA GLY A 65 13.93 -11.07 -7.50
C GLY A 65 14.18 -9.62 -7.91
N LYS A 66 13.99 -9.27 -9.19
CA LYS A 66 14.13 -7.91 -9.70
C LYS A 66 12.77 -7.27 -9.91
N TYR A 67 12.65 -6.04 -9.43
CA TYR A 67 11.46 -5.21 -9.59
C TYR A 67 11.87 -3.90 -10.24
N GLN A 68 11.06 -3.39 -11.16
CA GLN A 68 11.29 -2.10 -11.79
C GLN A 68 10.13 -1.17 -11.46
N PHE A 69 10.44 -0.12 -10.72
CA PHE A 69 9.55 1.01 -10.52
C PHE A 69 9.89 2.07 -11.57
N THR A 70 8.89 2.57 -12.29
CA THR A 70 9.06 3.67 -13.26
C THR A 70 8.09 4.78 -12.91
N TYR A 71 8.60 6.00 -12.77
CA TYR A 71 7.80 7.18 -12.44
C TYR A 71 7.58 8.04 -13.68
N PHE A 72 6.34 8.49 -13.88
CA PHE A 72 5.93 9.27 -15.04
C PHE A 72 5.30 10.59 -14.62
N LEU A 73 5.50 11.60 -15.45
CA LEU A 73 4.81 12.87 -15.37
C LEU A 73 4.04 13.10 -16.67
N SER A 74 2.82 13.62 -16.57
CA SER A 74 2.11 14.14 -17.74
C SER A 74 2.45 15.61 -17.96
N GLY A 75 2.83 15.93 -19.20
CA GLY A 75 3.01 17.32 -19.64
C GLY A 75 1.66 18.01 -19.88
N PRO A 76 1.66 19.33 -20.17
CA PRO A 76 0.43 20.10 -20.44
C PRO A 76 -0.44 19.58 -21.59
N ARG A 77 0.11 18.72 -22.46
CA ARG A 77 -0.60 18.07 -23.58
C ARG A 77 -1.14 16.67 -23.22
N GLY A 78 -1.05 16.25 -21.95
CA GLY A 78 -1.51 14.95 -21.47
C GLY A 78 -0.63 13.76 -21.86
N LYS A 79 0.52 13.99 -22.50
CA LYS A 79 1.49 12.93 -22.81
C LYS A 79 2.22 12.52 -21.53
N TRP A 80 2.20 11.22 -21.22
CA TRP A 80 2.98 10.62 -20.13
C TRP A 80 4.41 10.35 -20.60
N ASP A 81 5.37 10.99 -19.95
CA ASP A 81 6.80 10.78 -20.20
C ASP A 81 7.47 10.23 -18.92
N PRO A 82 8.29 9.17 -19.01
CA PRO A 82 9.01 8.66 -17.86
C PRO A 82 10.03 9.71 -17.38
N LEU A 83 10.14 9.90 -16.07
CA LEU A 83 11.14 10.76 -15.45
C LEU A 83 12.37 9.95 -15.03
N PHE A 84 12.14 8.86 -14.30
CA PHE A 84 13.16 7.93 -13.85
C PHE A 84 12.60 6.53 -13.63
N SER A 85 13.49 5.55 -13.56
CA SER A 85 13.21 4.20 -13.10
C SER A 85 14.16 3.80 -11.98
N VAL A 86 13.66 2.96 -11.07
CA VAL A 86 14.42 2.31 -10.00
C VAL A 86 14.30 0.82 -10.17
N VAL A 87 15.43 0.15 -10.40
CA VAL A 87 15.51 -1.31 -10.38
C VAL A 87 15.94 -1.74 -8.99
N VAL A 88 15.08 -2.50 -8.31
CA VAL A 88 15.36 -3.10 -7.01
C VAL A 88 15.68 -4.58 -7.23
N SER A 89 16.89 -5.00 -6.88
CA SER A 89 17.32 -6.39 -6.94
C SER A 89 17.42 -6.97 -5.53
N LEU A 90 16.57 -7.94 -5.23
CA LEU A 90 16.59 -8.67 -3.97
C LEU A 90 17.67 -9.76 -3.96
N PRO A 91 18.29 -10.03 -2.80
CA PRO A 91 19.21 -11.15 -2.65
C PRO A 91 18.44 -12.48 -2.67
N LEU A 92 18.52 -13.22 -3.77
CA LEU A 92 17.93 -14.57 -3.85
C LEU A 92 18.83 -15.61 -3.18
N GLY A 93 18.26 -16.41 -2.28
CA GLY A 93 18.87 -17.63 -1.75
C GLY A 93 20.01 -17.48 -0.72
N SER A 94 20.33 -16.26 -0.26
CA SER A 94 21.38 -16.02 0.76
C SER A 94 21.21 -14.68 1.48
N MET A 95 21.97 -14.44 2.56
CA MET A 95 22.07 -13.12 3.18
C MET A 95 22.82 -12.17 2.23
N GLY A 96 22.12 -11.18 1.67
CA GLY A 96 22.70 -10.12 0.86
C GLY A 96 22.00 -8.79 1.09
N ALA A 97 22.55 -7.70 0.55
CA ALA A 97 21.91 -6.39 0.58
C ALA A 97 21.01 -6.21 -0.64
N ILE A 98 19.88 -5.52 -0.44
CA ILE A 98 19.06 -5.01 -1.54
C ILE A 98 19.90 -4.04 -2.36
N LYS A 99 19.93 -4.23 -3.69
CA LYS A 99 20.57 -3.28 -4.62
C LYS A 99 19.51 -2.43 -5.28
N GLU A 100 19.74 -1.13 -5.31
CA GLU A 100 18.85 -0.15 -5.94
C GLU A 100 19.63 0.61 -7.02
N GLU A 101 19.16 0.55 -8.26
CA GLU A 101 19.77 1.23 -9.39
C GLU A 101 18.79 2.25 -9.99
N VAL A 102 19.21 3.51 -10.06
CA VAL A 102 18.39 4.61 -10.59
C VAL A 102 18.86 4.98 -12.00
N THR A 103 17.92 5.00 -12.94
CA THR A 103 18.13 5.48 -14.31
C THR A 103 17.20 6.66 -14.58
N PHE A 104 17.75 7.77 -15.07
CA PHE A 104 16.95 8.92 -15.49
C PHE A 104 16.64 8.82 -16.98
N ALA A 105 15.37 9.05 -17.33
CA ALA A 105 14.92 9.06 -18.73
C ALA A 105 15.12 10.43 -19.40
N VAL A 106 15.54 11.44 -18.62
CA VAL A 106 15.80 12.81 -19.09
C VAL A 106 17.28 13.16 -18.90
N PRO A 107 17.89 13.96 -19.82
CA PRO A 107 19.32 14.27 -19.78
C PRO A 107 19.72 15.15 -18.59
N ASN A 108 18.83 16.04 -18.14
CA ASN A 108 19.04 16.93 -16.99
C ASN A 108 17.90 16.72 -15.98
N PRO A 109 17.99 15.68 -15.13
CA PRO A 109 16.92 15.37 -14.20
C PRO A 109 16.76 16.49 -13.16
N PRO A 110 15.52 16.88 -12.83
CA PRO A 110 15.26 17.92 -11.84
C PRO A 110 15.47 17.44 -10.39
N ILE A 111 15.80 16.16 -10.20
CA ILE A 111 15.96 15.51 -8.90
C ILE A 111 17.24 14.68 -8.87
N SER A 112 17.78 14.47 -7.67
CA SER A 112 18.92 13.58 -7.42
C SER A 112 18.52 12.09 -7.43
N LYS A 113 19.52 11.19 -7.42
CA LYS A 113 19.26 9.73 -7.30
C LYS A 113 18.61 9.39 -5.97
N GLU A 114 19.07 10.02 -4.88
CA GLU A 114 18.53 9.84 -3.54
C GLU A 114 17.08 10.35 -3.46
N GLU A 115 16.77 11.43 -4.16
CA GLU A 115 15.39 11.93 -4.31
C GLU A 115 14.51 10.95 -5.08
N ALA A 116 15.00 10.40 -6.19
CA ALA A 116 14.27 9.37 -6.95
C ALA A 116 13.95 8.14 -6.08
N LEU A 117 14.90 7.68 -5.26
CA LEU A 117 14.67 6.59 -4.30
C LEU A 117 13.64 6.97 -3.23
N ARG A 118 13.70 8.19 -2.69
CA ARG A 118 12.70 8.70 -1.73
C ARG A 118 11.30 8.76 -2.34
N VAL A 119 11.20 9.22 -3.59
CA VAL A 119 9.93 9.25 -4.35
C VAL A 119 9.41 7.83 -4.55
N ALA A 120 10.21 6.89 -5.03
CA ALA A 120 9.78 5.49 -5.19
C ALA A 120 9.26 4.90 -3.87
N ARG A 121 10.01 5.08 -2.78
CA ARG A 121 9.64 4.66 -1.42
C ARG A 121 8.36 5.32 -0.90
N THR A 122 7.87 6.41 -1.48
CA THR A 122 6.56 6.96 -1.12
C THR A 122 5.42 6.02 -1.52
N PHE A 123 5.59 5.30 -2.63
CA PHE A 123 4.56 4.44 -3.22
C PHE A 123 4.74 2.97 -2.87
N ILE A 124 5.99 2.52 -2.66
CA ILE A 124 6.31 1.12 -2.43
C ILE A 124 7.03 0.90 -1.10
N VAL A 125 6.99 -0.33 -0.59
CA VAL A 125 7.83 -0.78 0.53
C VAL A 125 8.88 -1.76 0.00
N PRO A 126 10.12 -1.31 -0.31
CA PRO A 126 11.17 -2.19 -0.83
C PRO A 126 11.46 -3.39 0.08
N GLU A 127 11.33 -3.19 1.39
CA GLU A 127 11.60 -4.22 2.41
C GLU A 127 10.61 -5.38 2.41
N ASP A 128 9.39 -5.19 1.87
CA ASP A 128 8.36 -6.23 1.78
C ASP A 128 8.33 -6.92 0.41
N LEU A 129 9.12 -6.44 -0.57
CA LEU A 129 9.20 -7.05 -1.89
C LEU A 129 9.67 -8.52 -1.78
N GLY A 130 9.08 -9.39 -2.59
CA GLY A 130 9.48 -10.80 -2.66
C GLY A 130 9.12 -11.64 -1.44
N THR A 131 8.21 -11.16 -0.58
CA THR A 131 7.66 -11.95 0.54
C THR A 131 6.15 -12.14 0.42
N PRO A 132 5.64 -13.15 -0.32
CA PRO A 132 6.35 -14.22 -1.08
C PRO A 132 6.95 -13.76 -2.42
N PRO A 133 7.69 -14.60 -3.19
CA PRO A 133 8.24 -14.22 -4.49
C PRO A 133 7.18 -13.60 -5.42
N GLY A 134 7.55 -12.50 -6.09
CA GLY A 134 6.61 -11.70 -6.90
C GLY A 134 5.78 -10.70 -6.08
N ALA A 135 5.79 -10.79 -4.74
CA ALA A 135 5.03 -9.86 -3.91
C ALA A 135 5.59 -8.44 -3.97
N LEU A 136 4.67 -7.49 -3.99
CA LEU A 136 4.92 -6.08 -3.84
C LEU A 136 3.91 -5.45 -2.89
N SER A 137 4.29 -4.31 -2.33
CA SER A 137 3.49 -3.57 -1.36
C SER A 137 3.29 -2.14 -1.82
N LEU A 138 2.04 -1.71 -1.99
CA LEU A 138 1.65 -0.36 -2.40
C LEU A 138 1.12 0.44 -1.20
N ARG A 139 1.50 1.71 -1.13
CA ARG A 139 1.09 2.64 -0.06
C ARG A 139 -0.06 3.54 -0.50
N GLY A 140 -1.04 3.70 0.39
CA GLY A 140 -2.13 4.64 0.19
C GLY A 140 -1.77 6.07 0.57
N ALA A 141 -2.57 7.01 0.08
CA ALA A 141 -2.51 8.43 0.44
C ALA A 141 -3.02 8.71 1.86
N THR A 142 -3.91 7.85 2.36
CA THR A 142 -4.59 8.01 3.64
C THR A 142 -4.46 6.74 4.46
N ASN A 143 -4.15 6.90 5.75
CA ASN A 143 -4.06 5.84 6.73
C ASN A 143 -5.23 5.90 7.72
N PHE A 144 -5.44 4.81 8.46
CA PHE A 144 -6.62 4.61 9.30
C PHE A 144 -6.23 4.28 10.73
N GLN A 145 -6.86 4.95 11.68
CA GLN A 145 -6.78 4.65 13.10
C GLN A 145 -8.20 4.36 13.59
N THR A 146 -8.42 3.12 14.02
CA THR A 146 -9.74 2.67 14.48
C THR A 146 -9.91 2.86 15.98
N SER A 147 -11.14 2.66 16.47
CA SER A 147 -11.44 2.60 17.91
C SER A 147 -10.97 1.27 18.50
N SER A 148 -10.76 1.21 19.82
CA SER A 148 -10.31 -0.03 20.47
C SER A 148 -11.23 -1.23 20.18
N GLY A 149 -10.62 -2.38 19.89
CA GLY A 149 -11.33 -3.62 19.57
C GLY A 149 -11.82 -3.73 18.12
N TRP A 150 -11.38 -2.82 17.25
CA TRP A 150 -11.67 -2.86 15.83
C TRP A 150 -10.44 -3.22 15.00
N ASP A 151 -10.65 -4.07 14.01
CA ASP A 151 -9.64 -4.44 13.03
C ASP A 151 -9.84 -3.67 11.72
N THR A 152 -8.73 -3.32 11.09
CA THR A 152 -8.72 -2.83 9.70
C THR A 152 -8.28 -3.94 8.77
N VAL A 153 -9.03 -4.18 7.69
CA VAL A 153 -8.72 -5.19 6.67
C VAL A 153 -8.39 -4.51 5.35
N TYR A 154 -7.18 -4.76 4.85
CA TYR A 154 -6.71 -4.31 3.54
C TYR A 154 -6.82 -5.45 2.52
N THR A 155 -7.36 -5.15 1.34
CA THR A 155 -7.56 -6.11 0.26
C THR A 155 -7.48 -5.42 -1.11
N SER A 156 -7.50 -6.22 -2.18
CA SER A 156 -7.73 -5.72 -3.54
C SER A 156 -9.13 -5.14 -3.70
N VAL A 157 -9.32 -4.34 -4.75
CA VAL A 157 -10.64 -3.82 -5.09
C VAL A 157 -11.54 -4.95 -5.58
N PHE A 158 -12.62 -5.23 -4.84
CA PHE A 158 -13.59 -6.24 -5.26
C PHE A 158 -14.36 -5.81 -6.52
N ASN A 159 -14.80 -6.80 -7.30
CA ASN A 159 -15.56 -6.64 -8.55
C ASN A 159 -14.82 -5.93 -9.70
N MET A 160 -13.49 -5.77 -9.63
CA MET A 160 -12.74 -5.40 -10.82
C MET A 160 -12.65 -6.61 -11.77
N ILE A 161 -13.18 -6.44 -12.97
CA ILE A 161 -13.27 -7.48 -14.00
C ILE A 161 -12.24 -7.31 -15.12
N GLU A 162 -11.58 -6.15 -15.16
CA GLU A 162 -10.52 -5.88 -16.13
C GLU A 162 -9.28 -6.68 -15.73
N ARG A 163 -8.97 -7.70 -16.54
CA ARG A 163 -7.81 -8.58 -16.36
C ARG A 163 -6.54 -7.94 -16.94
N PRO A 164 -5.34 -8.30 -16.44
CA PRO A 164 -5.09 -9.19 -15.31
C PRO A 164 -5.12 -8.45 -13.96
N MET A 165 -5.76 -9.07 -12.95
CA MET A 165 -5.56 -8.67 -11.55
C MET A 165 -4.55 -9.63 -10.93
N ALA A 166 -3.40 -9.09 -10.55
CA ALA A 166 -2.46 -9.81 -9.71
C ALA A 166 -3.17 -10.29 -8.42
N PRO A 167 -2.97 -11.54 -7.99
CA PRO A 167 -3.47 -12.00 -6.70
C PRO A 167 -3.08 -11.04 -5.58
N ALA A 168 -4.02 -10.74 -4.67
CA ALA A 168 -3.76 -9.89 -3.52
C ALA A 168 -3.78 -10.68 -2.22
N LEU A 169 -2.85 -10.34 -1.31
CA LEU A 169 -2.88 -10.84 0.06
C LEU A 169 -3.80 -9.96 0.89
N VAL A 170 -4.80 -10.57 1.51
CA VAL A 170 -5.72 -9.88 2.42
C VAL A 170 -5.07 -9.81 3.80
N VAL A 171 -4.84 -8.59 4.30
CA VAL A 171 -4.11 -8.35 5.55
C VAL A 171 -5.04 -7.70 6.57
N ARG A 172 -5.01 -8.20 7.81
CA ARG A 172 -5.73 -7.65 8.95
C ARG A 172 -4.76 -7.00 9.92
N VAL A 173 -5.08 -5.78 10.37
CA VAL A 173 -4.22 -4.97 11.24
C VAL A 173 -5.03 -4.31 12.37
N GLU A 174 -4.52 -4.41 13.59
CA GLU A 174 -5.03 -3.78 14.81
C GLU A 174 -4.62 -2.30 14.87
N THR A 175 -5.21 -1.52 13.97
CA THR A 175 -4.94 -0.07 13.84
C THR A 175 -5.52 0.78 14.97
N ASP A 176 -6.05 0.18 16.02
CA ASP A 176 -6.56 0.87 17.21
C ASP A 176 -5.43 1.23 18.18
N TRP A 177 -4.31 0.52 18.11
CA TRP A 177 -3.09 0.85 18.85
C TRP A 177 -1.82 0.83 18.01
N TYR A 178 -1.81 0.13 16.88
CA TYR A 178 -0.64 0.04 16.02
C TYR A 178 -0.71 1.09 14.92
N ALA A 179 0.21 2.07 14.97
CA ALA A 179 0.38 3.04 13.89
C ALA A 179 0.92 2.31 12.65
N HIS A 180 0.05 2.14 11.66
CA HIS A 180 0.32 1.35 10.46
C HIS A 180 0.01 2.19 9.21
N GLU A 181 1.03 2.41 8.38
CA GLU A 181 0.79 2.97 7.06
C GLU A 181 0.10 1.95 6.17
N THR A 182 -0.94 2.37 5.46
CA THR A 182 -1.69 1.52 4.53
C THR A 182 -0.77 0.80 3.57
N GLU A 183 -0.99 -0.50 3.44
CA GLU A 183 -0.15 -1.38 2.66
C GLU A 183 -1.02 -2.42 1.95
N PHE A 184 -1.09 -2.33 0.62
CA PHE A 184 -1.80 -3.26 -0.24
C PHE A 184 -0.81 -4.20 -0.90
N ARG A 185 -0.94 -5.50 -0.62
CA ARG A 185 0.00 -6.51 -1.07
C ARG A 185 -0.54 -7.26 -2.28
N TYR A 186 0.18 -7.19 -3.39
CA TYR A 186 -0.11 -7.93 -4.63
C TYR A 186 1.03 -8.88 -4.93
N VAL A 187 0.75 -9.99 -5.61
CA VAL A 187 1.73 -10.99 -6.02
C VAL A 187 1.72 -11.07 -7.54
N LEU A 188 2.80 -10.59 -8.17
CA LEU A 188 2.95 -10.57 -9.62
C LEU A 188 3.67 -11.82 -10.13
N GLU A 189 3.31 -12.25 -11.34
CA GLU A 189 4.14 -13.14 -12.15
C GLU A 189 5.24 -12.37 -12.90
N PRO A 190 6.35 -13.02 -13.32
CA PRO A 190 7.37 -12.36 -14.12
C PRO A 190 6.80 -11.74 -15.40
N GLY A 191 7.08 -10.46 -15.62
CA GLY A 191 6.56 -9.65 -16.72
C GLY A 191 5.19 -9.01 -16.46
N GLU A 192 4.56 -9.29 -15.31
CA GLU A 192 3.39 -8.54 -14.87
C GLU A 192 3.81 -7.23 -14.18
N GLY A 193 2.92 -6.25 -14.23
CA GLY A 193 3.12 -4.98 -13.54
C GLY A 193 1.81 -4.29 -13.19
N ILE A 194 1.87 -3.42 -12.20
CA ILE A 194 0.77 -2.58 -11.75
C ILE A 194 1.06 -1.15 -12.11
N THR A 195 0.13 -0.53 -12.82
CA THR A 195 0.12 0.90 -13.09
C THR A 195 -0.85 1.60 -12.15
N ALA A 196 -0.44 2.72 -11.58
CA ALA A 196 -1.31 3.55 -10.76
C ALA A 196 -1.28 5.00 -11.25
N THR A 197 -2.46 5.62 -11.22
CA THR A 197 -2.69 7.05 -11.43
C THR A 197 -3.47 7.59 -10.24
N GLN A 198 -3.55 8.91 -10.06
CA GLN A 198 -4.27 9.52 -8.93
C GLN A 198 -5.71 9.00 -8.77
N SER A 199 -6.43 8.79 -9.87
CA SER A 199 -7.85 8.42 -9.87
C SER A 199 -8.10 6.91 -9.85
N MET A 200 -7.06 6.09 -9.95
CA MET A 200 -7.16 4.63 -9.89
C MET A 200 -6.93 4.15 -8.45
N PRO A 201 -7.89 3.42 -7.86
CA PRO A 201 -7.69 2.86 -6.53
C PRO A 201 -6.62 1.75 -6.57
N ILE A 202 -5.74 1.73 -5.57
CA ILE A 202 -4.74 0.68 -5.40
C ILE A 202 -5.22 -0.45 -4.49
N GLY A 203 -6.38 -0.28 -3.85
CA GLY A 203 -6.95 -1.29 -2.98
C GLY A 203 -8.22 -0.82 -2.29
N GLN A 204 -8.74 -1.66 -1.42
CA GLN A 204 -9.96 -1.45 -0.66
C GLN A 204 -9.73 -1.76 0.82
N VAL A 205 -10.32 -0.96 1.70
CA VAL A 205 -10.28 -1.14 3.15
C VAL A 205 -11.68 -1.32 3.71
N PHE A 206 -11.85 -2.21 4.68
CA PHE A 206 -13.05 -2.27 5.50
C PHE A 206 -12.70 -2.58 6.96
N PHE A 207 -13.65 -2.34 7.85
CA PHE A 207 -13.43 -2.40 9.30
C PHE A 207 -14.30 -3.49 9.92
N MET A 208 -13.77 -4.16 10.94
CA MET A 208 -14.45 -5.22 11.67
C MET A 208 -14.60 -4.87 13.15
N PRO A 209 -15.75 -5.14 13.79
CA PRO A 209 -16.97 -5.75 13.22
C PRO A 209 -17.67 -4.88 12.17
N ARG A 210 -18.50 -5.45 11.29
CA ARG A 210 -19.15 -4.69 10.22
C ARG A 210 -20.33 -3.87 10.76
N GLU A 211 -20.06 -2.69 11.30
CA GLU A 211 -21.09 -1.72 11.71
C GLU A 211 -20.98 -0.40 10.94
N GLU A 212 -21.90 0.52 11.20
CA GLU A 212 -21.85 1.85 10.61
C GLU A 212 -20.63 2.63 11.13
N ILE A 213 -19.88 3.20 10.20
CA ILE A 213 -18.68 3.98 10.50
C ILE A 213 -18.78 5.39 9.93
N THR A 214 -18.30 6.35 10.70
CA THR A 214 -18.00 7.72 10.27
C THR A 214 -16.49 7.87 10.12
N MET A 215 -16.06 8.70 9.16
CA MET A 215 -14.65 9.04 8.98
C MET A 215 -14.44 10.51 9.30
N ARG A 216 -13.35 10.82 10.00
CA ARG A 216 -12.88 12.20 10.15
C ARG A 216 -11.36 12.27 10.07
N ASP A 217 -10.85 13.42 9.70
CA ASP A 217 -9.41 13.67 9.75
C ASP A 217 -8.94 13.82 11.20
N CYS A 218 -7.73 13.33 11.47
CA CYS A 218 -7.03 13.55 12.73
C CYS A 218 -6.72 15.03 12.90
N THR A 219 -6.75 15.51 14.15
CA THR A 219 -6.18 16.82 14.51
C THR A 219 -4.65 16.76 14.46
N PRO A 220 -3.95 17.92 14.42
CA PRO A 220 -2.49 17.95 14.49
C PRO A 220 -1.93 17.22 15.72
N ASP A 221 -2.57 17.38 16.88
CA ASP A 221 -2.16 16.71 18.12
C ASP A 221 -2.32 15.19 18.04
N GLU A 222 -3.39 14.71 17.40
CA GLU A 222 -3.60 13.29 17.17
C GLU A 222 -2.58 12.69 16.20
N ILE A 223 -2.22 13.43 15.14
CA ILE A 223 -1.16 13.02 14.20
C ILE A 223 0.17 12.91 14.96
N GLN A 224 0.51 13.91 15.75
CA GLN A 224 1.74 13.89 16.54
C GLN A 224 1.77 12.71 17.53
N ALA A 225 0.66 12.39 18.18
CA ALA A 225 0.56 11.23 19.07
C ALA A 225 0.76 9.90 18.33
N ILE A 226 0.22 9.78 17.11
CA ILE A 226 0.40 8.60 16.25
C ILE A 226 1.86 8.46 15.84
N GLU A 227 2.53 9.55 15.44
CA GLU A 227 3.95 9.56 15.07
C GLU A 227 4.83 9.14 16.25
N GLN A 228 4.59 9.69 17.44
CA GLN A 228 5.31 9.30 18.66
C GLN A 228 5.10 7.83 19.03
N ALA A 229 3.89 7.31 18.84
CA ALA A 229 3.58 5.89 19.05
C ALA A 229 4.32 5.01 18.04
N ALA A 230 4.37 5.41 16.76
CA ALA A 230 5.11 4.73 15.72
C ALA A 230 6.62 4.67 16.02
N ASP A 231 7.21 5.80 16.43
CA ASP A 231 8.63 5.89 16.79
C ASP A 231 8.97 5.04 18.01
N THR A 232 8.09 5.04 19.01
CA THR A 232 8.25 4.21 20.21
C THR A 232 8.18 2.74 19.85
N PHE A 233 7.20 2.33 19.05
CA PHE A 233 7.10 0.97 18.56
C PHE A 233 8.32 0.55 17.73
N ALA A 234 8.81 1.41 16.85
CA ALA A 234 9.99 1.15 16.02
C ALA A 234 11.25 0.95 16.90
N ARG A 235 11.44 1.78 17.92
CA ARG A 235 12.52 1.63 18.91
C ARG A 235 12.41 0.32 19.67
N ASP A 236 11.22 0.00 20.18
CA ASP A 236 10.99 -1.24 20.93
C ASP A 236 11.21 -2.49 20.07
N LYS A 237 10.71 -2.47 18.82
CA LYS A 237 10.92 -3.53 17.83
C LYS A 237 12.41 -3.71 17.52
N ALA A 238 13.16 -2.62 17.40
CA ALA A 238 14.60 -2.68 17.16
C ALA A 238 15.38 -3.22 18.38
N ALA A 239 14.95 -2.88 19.60
CA ALA A 239 15.54 -3.36 20.84
C ALA A 239 15.22 -4.85 21.12
N PHE A 240 14.07 -5.34 20.65
CA PHE A 240 13.64 -6.71 20.88
C PHE A 240 13.78 -7.57 19.62
N LYS A 241 14.98 -8.13 19.41
CA LYS A 241 15.28 -9.07 18.32
C LYS A 241 15.56 -10.47 18.85
N GLN A 242 15.06 -11.47 18.14
CA GLN A 242 15.30 -12.89 18.35
C GLN A 242 15.83 -13.49 17.05
N ASN A 243 16.61 -14.56 17.13
CA ASN A 243 17.03 -15.29 15.93
C ASN A 243 16.08 -16.45 15.65
N THR A 244 15.76 -16.68 14.38
CA THR A 244 15.15 -17.93 13.95
C THR A 244 16.15 -19.09 14.16
N PRO A 245 15.70 -20.36 14.11
CA PRO A 245 16.61 -21.51 14.15
C PRO A 245 17.72 -21.47 13.09
N TYR A 246 17.50 -20.73 11.99
CA TYR A 246 18.44 -20.55 10.89
C TYR A 246 19.33 -19.29 11.05
N GLY A 247 19.31 -18.63 12.22
CA GLY A 247 20.16 -17.47 12.53
C GLY A 247 19.65 -16.14 11.95
N VAL A 248 18.45 -16.08 11.38
CA VAL A 248 17.89 -14.84 10.82
C VAL A 248 17.27 -14.02 11.96
N PRO A 249 17.68 -12.76 12.19
CA PRO A 249 17.07 -11.92 13.21
C PRO A 249 15.66 -11.48 12.81
N TYR A 250 14.69 -11.62 13.72
CA TYR A 250 13.33 -11.11 13.59
C TYR A 250 12.86 -10.51 14.93
N SER A 251 11.83 -9.67 14.91
CA SER A 251 11.25 -9.10 16.13
C SER A 251 9.81 -9.56 16.32
N PRO A 252 9.48 -10.30 17.40
CA PRO A 252 8.10 -10.66 17.73
C PRO A 252 7.35 -9.57 18.49
N GLN A 253 7.84 -8.31 18.48
CA GLN A 253 7.27 -7.22 19.27
C GLN A 253 5.78 -6.98 18.97
N TYR A 254 5.38 -7.02 17.69
CA TYR A 254 3.97 -6.88 17.30
C TYR A 254 3.11 -7.98 17.96
N LEU A 255 3.51 -9.25 17.80
CA LEU A 255 2.79 -10.40 18.34
C LEU A 255 2.68 -10.33 19.87
N LYS A 256 3.74 -9.86 20.54
CA LYS A 256 3.76 -9.66 21.99
C LYS A 256 2.73 -8.62 22.43
N GLN A 257 2.71 -7.45 21.77
CA GLN A 257 1.79 -6.37 22.10
C GLN A 257 0.32 -6.73 21.78
N SER A 258 0.06 -7.29 20.60
CA SER A 258 -1.29 -7.75 20.19
C SER A 258 -1.89 -8.71 21.24
N ARG A 259 -1.13 -9.72 21.68
CA ARG A 259 -1.57 -10.68 22.71
C ARG A 259 -1.83 -10.08 24.09
N THR A 260 -1.27 -8.91 24.39
CA THR A 260 -1.48 -8.22 25.68
C THR A 260 -2.70 -7.31 25.65
N LYS A 261 -3.16 -6.96 24.45
CA LYS A 261 -4.28 -6.02 24.20
C LYS A 261 -5.57 -6.73 23.78
N MET A 262 -5.49 -8.00 23.35
CA MET A 262 -6.61 -8.94 23.30
C MET A 262 -7.00 -9.44 24.69
#